data_AF-A0A7K0EGF3-F1
#
_entry.id   AF-A0A7K0EGF3-F1
#
_cell.length_a   1.000
_cell.length_b   1.000
_cell.length_c   1.000
_cell.angle_alpha   90.00
_cell.angle_beta   90.00
_cell.angle_gamma   90.00
#
_symmetry.space_group_name_H-M   'P 1'
#
loop_
_entity.id
_entity.type
_entity.pdbx_description
1 polymer ?
#
loop_
_entity_poly.entity_id
_entity_poly.type
_entity_poly.pdbx_seq_one_letter_code
_entity_poly.pdbx_strand_id
1 'polypeptide(L)'
;MRLYTFCPQPPEGGFPKPIEAPIRGLGAILSAGIHRLKTVALFALLYPVLLSCQNLVTEIDPSRLPQIQSKLVVNGYLSPQDTVLAVSVSSSQTVLGDIVTDSVNTVRGATVTLTSEGKTVTLAYNPEQRVYTADARPFPILAGKTYSIQVSVAGYETVSSSCTIPKAVPVSEIKLDSNRSFSGPYIDSGWVYTVRAVWQDPAGETNYYRVAGYAECINRIPRTPTAHIDSTTPRVLLRGIIGFGRQDQFISDQNQDGQLLLSARGEVPSFFNYSFYDPTTQATYSGDYPYAKPLTIRISVLQTDENYFNYHRARQQQRQSANNPFAEPVLMPTNITGGLGCFAGYNRSTRVLLVR
;
A
#
# COMPACT_ATOMS: atom_id res chain seq x y z
N MET A 1 26.92 -35.12 -25.67
CA MET A 1 27.42 -35.56 -26.98
C MET A 1 28.02 -36.95 -26.84
N ARG A 2 27.39 -37.99 -27.42
CA ARG A 2 27.94 -39.36 -27.69
C ARG A 2 28.48 -40.17 -26.47
N LEU A 3 28.54 -41.50 -26.48
CA LEU A 3 28.11 -42.55 -27.45
C LEU A 3 27.76 -43.85 -26.67
N TYR A 4 26.94 -44.73 -27.27
CA TYR A 4 26.82 -46.14 -26.89
C TYR A 4 27.81 -47.00 -27.68
N THR A 5 28.19 -48.18 -27.17
CA THR A 5 28.75 -49.27 -27.97
C THR A 5 28.29 -50.64 -27.45
N PHE A 6 28.32 -51.66 -28.32
CA PHE A 6 27.63 -52.96 -28.19
C PHE A 6 28.55 -54.09 -28.69
N CYS A 7 28.41 -55.33 -28.20
CA CYS A 7 28.74 -56.65 -28.84
C CYS A 7 28.85 -57.78 -27.79
N PRO A 8 28.80 -59.09 -28.16
CA PRO A 8 28.03 -59.74 -29.24
C PRO A 8 27.31 -61.07 -28.78
N GLN A 9 26.79 -61.84 -29.74
CA GLN A 9 26.17 -63.20 -29.64
C GLN A 9 27.17 -64.27 -30.21
N PRO A 10 26.85 -65.54 -30.62
CA PRO A 10 25.60 -66.37 -30.70
C PRO A 10 25.87 -67.87 -30.28
N PRO A 11 25.34 -68.96 -30.91
CA PRO A 11 24.04 -69.33 -31.54
C PRO A 11 23.36 -70.51 -30.74
N GLU A 12 22.51 -71.48 -31.18
CA GLU A 12 21.75 -71.90 -32.40
C GLU A 12 20.27 -72.23 -31.98
N GLY A 13 19.39 -73.08 -32.60
CA GLY A 13 19.39 -73.97 -33.79
C GLY A 13 18.15 -74.91 -33.87
N GLY A 14 17.95 -75.61 -35.02
CA GLY A 14 17.14 -76.86 -35.13
C GLY A 14 15.68 -76.81 -35.67
N PHE A 15 15.34 -77.70 -36.63
CA PHE A 15 14.01 -78.02 -37.23
C PHE A 15 13.90 -79.57 -37.43
N PRO A 16 12.79 -80.26 -37.84
CA PRO A 16 11.58 -79.82 -38.57
C PRO A 16 10.20 -80.37 -38.05
N LYS A 17 9.14 -80.34 -38.89
CA LYS A 17 7.75 -80.81 -38.63
C LYS A 17 7.45 -82.20 -39.25
N PRO A 18 6.32 -82.88 -38.95
CA PRO A 18 5.10 -82.66 -39.77
C PRO A 18 3.71 -82.73 -39.08
N ILE A 19 2.74 -82.23 -39.86
CA ILE A 19 1.25 -82.24 -39.87
C ILE A 19 0.49 -83.36 -39.13
N GLU A 20 -0.60 -83.00 -38.41
CA GLU A 20 -1.91 -83.71 -38.40
C GLU A 20 -3.07 -82.81 -37.87
N ALA A 21 -4.34 -83.22 -38.04
CA ALA A 21 -5.58 -82.43 -37.74
C ALA A 21 -6.85 -83.32 -37.80
N PRO A 22 -8.09 -82.86 -37.48
CA PRO A 22 -8.59 -81.80 -36.58
C PRO A 22 -9.66 -82.32 -35.57
N ILE A 23 -10.37 -81.44 -34.80
CA ILE A 23 -11.85 -81.43 -34.54
C ILE A 23 -12.25 -80.37 -33.45
N ARG A 24 -13.55 -80.07 -33.33
CA ARG A 24 -14.18 -78.91 -32.64
C ARG A 24 -14.44 -79.08 -31.12
N GLY A 25 -14.60 -77.96 -30.41
CA GLY A 25 -15.25 -77.86 -29.09
C GLY A 25 -15.73 -76.43 -28.77
N LEU A 26 -16.87 -76.27 -28.05
CA LEU A 26 -17.45 -74.97 -27.66
C LEU A 26 -17.01 -74.56 -26.24
N GLY A 27 -16.84 -73.26 -25.96
CA GLY A 27 -16.59 -72.81 -24.57
C GLY A 27 -16.36 -71.32 -24.25
N ALA A 28 -16.46 -70.37 -25.20
CA ALA A 28 -15.81 -69.05 -25.05
C ALA A 28 -16.71 -67.78 -25.12
N ILE A 29 -18.03 -67.88 -24.92
CA ILE A 29 -18.97 -66.76 -25.23
C ILE A 29 -19.52 -66.01 -23.99
N LEU A 30 -19.62 -66.65 -22.82
CA LEU A 30 -20.37 -66.10 -21.68
C LEU A 30 -19.65 -65.01 -20.84
N SER A 31 -18.32 -64.90 -20.90
CA SER A 31 -17.56 -63.96 -20.04
C SER A 31 -17.61 -62.50 -20.52
N ALA A 32 -17.53 -62.26 -21.84
CA ALA A 32 -17.31 -60.92 -22.39
C ALA A 32 -18.48 -59.95 -22.23
N GLY A 33 -19.73 -60.46 -22.15
CA GLY A 33 -20.93 -59.63 -22.05
C GLY A 33 -21.06 -58.88 -20.72
N ILE A 34 -20.76 -59.55 -19.61
CA ILE A 34 -20.96 -59.02 -18.25
C ILE A 34 -20.04 -57.82 -17.97
N HIS A 35 -18.80 -57.86 -18.48
CA HIS A 35 -17.88 -56.73 -18.34
C HIS A 35 -18.35 -55.52 -19.16
N ARG A 36 -18.73 -55.69 -20.44
CA ARG A 36 -19.23 -54.58 -21.27
C ARG A 36 -20.47 -53.91 -20.67
N LEU A 37 -21.41 -54.71 -20.13
CA LEU A 37 -22.61 -54.17 -19.51
C LEU A 37 -22.30 -53.32 -18.27
N LYS A 38 -21.32 -53.74 -17.45
CA LYS A 38 -20.86 -52.97 -16.27
C LYS A 38 -20.19 -51.65 -16.64
N THR A 39 -19.35 -51.61 -17.69
CA THR A 39 -18.73 -50.34 -18.12
C THR A 39 -19.77 -49.36 -18.68
N VAL A 40 -20.72 -49.84 -19.49
CA VAL A 40 -21.80 -49.00 -20.03
C VAL A 40 -22.69 -48.46 -18.92
N ALA A 41 -23.04 -49.27 -17.92
CA ALA A 41 -23.79 -48.81 -16.75
C ALA A 41 -23.03 -47.74 -15.94
N LEU A 42 -21.71 -47.90 -15.78
CA LEU A 42 -20.87 -46.93 -15.06
C LEU A 42 -20.83 -45.57 -15.77
N PHE A 43 -20.68 -45.56 -17.11
CA PHE A 43 -20.73 -44.32 -17.90
C PHE A 43 -22.13 -43.69 -17.93
N ALA A 44 -23.19 -44.50 -18.02
CA ALA A 44 -24.56 -44.01 -17.98
C ALA A 44 -24.92 -43.34 -16.63
N LEU A 45 -24.39 -43.85 -15.51
CA LEU A 45 -24.58 -43.26 -14.18
C LEU A 45 -23.76 -41.97 -13.97
N LEU A 46 -22.63 -41.82 -14.68
CA LEU A 46 -21.77 -40.64 -14.60
C LEU A 46 -22.32 -39.44 -15.39
N TYR A 47 -23.04 -39.70 -16.49
CA TYR A 47 -23.60 -38.68 -17.38
C TYR A 47 -24.51 -37.63 -16.69
N PRO A 48 -25.49 -37.99 -15.84
CA PRO A 48 -26.33 -36.99 -15.16
C PRO A 48 -25.57 -36.13 -14.14
N VAL A 49 -24.46 -36.63 -13.57
CA VAL A 49 -23.65 -35.86 -12.60
C VAL A 49 -23.00 -34.65 -13.27
N LEU A 50 -22.57 -34.80 -14.53
CA LEU A 50 -21.92 -33.74 -15.31
C LEU A 50 -22.90 -32.64 -15.76
N LEU A 51 -24.22 -32.86 -15.68
CA LEU A 51 -25.25 -31.88 -16.03
C LEU A 51 -25.74 -31.06 -14.82
N SER A 52 -25.26 -31.36 -13.61
CA SER A 52 -25.66 -30.65 -12.38
C SER A 52 -25.08 -29.24 -12.23
N CYS A 53 -24.17 -28.81 -13.12
CA CYS A 53 -23.55 -27.48 -13.10
C CYS A 53 -24.40 -26.43 -13.84
N GLN A 54 -25.68 -26.29 -13.49
CA GLN A 54 -26.42 -25.06 -13.80
C GLN A 54 -25.96 -23.96 -12.83
N ASN A 55 -25.48 -22.84 -13.37
CA ASN A 55 -25.04 -21.71 -12.56
C ASN A 55 -26.23 -21.14 -11.77
N LEU A 56 -26.19 -21.24 -10.43
CA LEU A 56 -27.16 -20.59 -9.53
C LEU A 56 -26.85 -19.09 -9.40
N VAL A 57 -26.58 -18.42 -10.52
CA VAL A 57 -26.46 -16.97 -10.63
C VAL A 57 -27.78 -16.48 -11.20
N THR A 58 -28.69 -16.10 -10.32
CA THR A 58 -29.91 -15.40 -10.73
C THR A 58 -29.48 -14.04 -11.27
N GLU A 59 -29.56 -13.83 -12.58
CA GLU A 59 -29.29 -12.53 -13.19
C GLU A 59 -30.35 -11.52 -12.73
N ILE A 60 -30.00 -10.73 -11.71
CA ILE A 60 -30.87 -9.66 -11.21
C ILE A 60 -30.81 -8.51 -12.21
N ASP A 61 -31.90 -8.37 -12.98
CA ASP A 61 -32.23 -7.22 -13.82
C ASP A 61 -31.75 -5.89 -13.17
N PRO A 62 -30.73 -5.21 -13.75
CA PRO A 62 -30.14 -4.01 -13.16
C PRO A 62 -31.12 -2.85 -12.96
N SER A 63 -32.25 -2.83 -13.68
CA SER A 63 -33.30 -1.82 -13.48
C SER A 63 -34.07 -1.97 -12.15
N ARG A 64 -33.96 -3.14 -11.50
CA ARG A 64 -34.60 -3.45 -10.20
C ARG A 64 -33.69 -3.16 -9.00
N LEU A 65 -32.43 -2.84 -9.25
CA LEU A 65 -31.46 -2.50 -8.21
C LEU A 65 -31.55 -1.00 -7.90
N PRO A 66 -31.56 -0.58 -6.62
CA PRO A 66 -31.67 0.83 -6.26
C PRO A 66 -30.44 1.59 -6.77
N GLN A 67 -30.66 2.62 -7.59
CA GLN A 67 -29.57 3.42 -8.15
C GLN A 67 -28.95 4.32 -7.07
N ILE A 68 -27.90 3.80 -6.43
CA ILE A 68 -27.07 4.55 -5.49
C ILE A 68 -26.31 5.64 -6.28
N GLN A 69 -26.72 6.90 -6.13
CA GLN A 69 -26.01 8.03 -6.72
C GLN A 69 -24.57 8.10 -6.17
N SER A 70 -23.59 8.28 -7.07
CA SER A 70 -22.19 8.45 -6.69
C SER A 70 -22.01 9.72 -5.84
N LYS A 71 -21.26 9.61 -4.74
CA LYS A 71 -20.96 10.73 -3.83
C LYS A 71 -19.59 11.31 -4.12
N LEU A 72 -19.42 12.61 -3.85
CA LEU A 72 -18.10 13.23 -3.81
C LEU A 72 -17.29 12.68 -2.64
N VAL A 73 -16.04 12.39 -2.92
CA VAL A 73 -15.01 11.97 -1.97
C VAL A 73 -13.98 13.11 -1.90
N VAL A 74 -13.94 13.83 -0.78
CA VAL A 74 -13.06 14.99 -0.57
C VAL A 74 -12.00 14.63 0.47
N ASN A 75 -10.73 14.80 0.13
CA ASN A 75 -9.61 14.54 1.04
C ASN A 75 -8.65 15.72 1.06
N GLY A 76 -8.43 16.32 2.22
CA GLY A 76 -7.50 17.45 2.41
C GLY A 76 -6.97 17.49 3.84
N TYR A 77 -5.68 17.78 3.99
CA TYR A 77 -4.99 17.77 5.28
C TYR A 77 -4.17 19.04 5.40
N LEU A 78 -4.54 19.94 6.31
CA LEU A 78 -3.92 21.26 6.46
C LEU A 78 -2.88 21.27 7.58
N SER A 79 -1.72 21.89 7.32
CA SER A 79 -0.68 22.10 8.33
C SER A 79 -0.02 23.48 8.24
N PRO A 80 0.37 24.11 9.37
CA PRO A 80 1.15 25.35 9.38
C PRO A 80 2.55 25.24 8.75
N GLN A 81 2.99 24.03 8.40
CA GLN A 81 4.26 23.79 7.71
C GLN A 81 4.09 23.55 6.19
N ASP A 82 2.88 23.64 5.65
CA ASP A 82 2.62 23.45 4.22
C ASP A 82 2.78 24.77 3.43
N THR A 83 3.47 24.72 2.29
CA THR A 83 3.63 25.86 1.37
C THR A 83 2.59 25.87 0.24
N VAL A 84 1.95 24.74 -0.01
CA VAL A 84 0.89 24.55 -1.00
C VAL A 84 -0.27 23.85 -0.32
N LEU A 85 -1.44 24.48 -0.32
CA LEU A 85 -2.69 23.89 0.14
C LEU A 85 -3.17 22.90 -0.93
N ALA A 86 -3.54 21.68 -0.54
CA ALA A 86 -3.93 20.63 -1.49
C ALA A 86 -5.19 19.88 -1.04
N VAL A 87 -6.15 19.70 -1.96
CA VAL A 87 -7.38 18.94 -1.77
C VAL A 87 -7.62 18.01 -2.96
N SER A 88 -7.74 16.72 -2.69
CA SER A 88 -8.18 15.74 -3.68
C SER A 88 -9.71 15.66 -3.69
N VAL A 89 -10.30 15.68 -4.89
CA VAL A 89 -11.73 15.49 -5.11
C VAL A 89 -11.90 14.36 -6.13
N SER A 90 -12.57 13.29 -5.73
CA SER A 90 -12.93 12.16 -6.58
C SER A 90 -14.39 11.77 -6.35
N SER A 91 -14.91 10.80 -7.10
CA SER A 91 -16.25 10.24 -6.88
C SER A 91 -16.20 8.79 -6.39
N SER A 92 -17.21 8.35 -5.65
CA SER A 92 -17.31 6.97 -5.18
C SER A 92 -17.74 6.05 -6.33
N GLN A 93 -17.01 4.95 -6.56
CA GLN A 93 -17.49 3.89 -7.44
C GLN A 93 -18.77 3.27 -6.87
N THR A 94 -19.74 2.99 -7.72
CA THR A 94 -20.96 2.25 -7.37
C THR A 94 -20.69 0.75 -7.55
N VAL A 95 -21.42 -0.10 -6.81
CA VAL A 95 -21.28 -1.58 -6.87
C VAL A 95 -21.72 -2.16 -8.24
N LEU A 96 -22.34 -1.34 -9.08
CA LEU A 96 -22.99 -1.70 -10.34
C LEU A 96 -22.52 -0.81 -11.52
N GLY A 97 -21.33 -0.22 -11.41
CA GLY A 97 -20.70 0.53 -12.50
C GLY A 97 -19.62 -0.27 -13.21
N ASP A 98 -19.27 0.12 -14.43
CA ASP A 98 -18.10 -0.41 -15.14
C ASP A 98 -16.84 -0.28 -14.28
N ILE A 99 -15.98 -1.30 -14.32
CA ILE A 99 -14.70 -1.30 -13.60
C ILE A 99 -13.74 -0.35 -14.30
N VAL A 100 -13.82 0.94 -13.96
CA VAL A 100 -12.88 1.98 -14.40
C VAL A 100 -11.49 1.58 -13.91
N THR A 101 -10.60 1.27 -14.85
CA THR A 101 -9.23 0.78 -14.60
C THR A 101 -8.29 1.84 -14.05
N ASP A 102 -8.71 3.12 -14.08
CA ASP A 102 -8.03 4.23 -13.43
C ASP A 102 -8.43 4.29 -11.94
N SER A 103 -7.48 3.97 -11.06
CA SER A 103 -7.73 3.63 -9.64
C SER A 103 -8.27 4.75 -8.75
N VAL A 104 -8.49 5.96 -9.30
CA VAL A 104 -9.17 7.08 -8.64
C VAL A 104 -10.03 7.82 -9.67
N ASN A 105 -11.35 7.82 -9.50
CA ASN A 105 -12.29 8.61 -10.30
C ASN A 105 -12.16 10.12 -9.99
N THR A 106 -11.08 10.77 -10.43
CA THR A 106 -10.80 12.19 -10.15
C THR A 106 -11.86 13.11 -10.76
N VAL A 107 -12.50 13.94 -9.95
CA VAL A 107 -13.53 14.88 -10.40
C VAL A 107 -12.89 16.20 -10.81
N ARG A 108 -13.11 16.61 -12.07
CA ARG A 108 -12.60 17.86 -12.66
C ARG A 108 -13.69 18.93 -12.69
N GLY A 109 -13.30 20.20 -12.70
CA GLY A 109 -14.23 21.32 -12.82
C GLY A 109 -15.03 21.63 -11.54
N ALA A 110 -14.59 21.16 -10.38
CA ALA A 110 -15.18 21.52 -9.10
C ALA A 110 -14.68 22.90 -8.62
N THR A 111 -15.57 23.69 -8.04
CA THR A 111 -15.23 24.86 -7.24
C THR A 111 -14.88 24.38 -5.83
N VAL A 112 -13.61 24.50 -5.45
CA VAL A 112 -13.09 24.13 -4.12
C VAL A 112 -12.67 25.40 -3.39
N THR A 113 -13.32 25.71 -2.26
CA THR A 113 -13.00 26.89 -1.44
C THR A 113 -12.64 26.52 -0.02
N LEU A 114 -11.61 27.17 0.52
CA LEU A 114 -11.26 27.15 1.94
C LEU A 114 -11.56 28.52 2.56
N THR A 115 -12.19 28.54 3.72
CA THR A 115 -12.58 29.76 4.44
C THR A 115 -12.14 29.69 5.90
N SER A 116 -11.58 30.78 6.42
CA SER A 116 -11.24 30.94 7.84
C SER A 116 -11.17 32.43 8.21
N GLU A 117 -11.72 32.80 9.37
CA GLU A 117 -11.71 34.18 9.90
C GLU A 117 -12.12 35.27 8.89
N GLY A 118 -13.14 35.00 8.07
CA GLY A 118 -13.65 35.91 7.04
C GLY A 118 -12.79 36.03 5.78
N LYS A 119 -11.65 35.32 5.69
CA LYS A 119 -10.85 35.16 4.47
C LYS A 119 -11.29 33.89 3.74
N THR A 120 -11.22 33.91 2.41
CA THR A 120 -11.47 32.75 1.54
C THR A 120 -10.37 32.62 0.50
N VAL A 121 -9.99 31.39 0.14
CA VAL A 121 -9.14 31.07 -1.00
C VAL A 121 -9.79 29.96 -1.84
N THR A 122 -9.74 30.10 -3.16
CA THR A 122 -10.22 29.09 -4.12
C THR A 122 -9.03 28.29 -4.65
N LEU A 123 -9.15 26.97 -4.68
CA LEU A 123 -8.09 26.06 -5.14
C LEU A 123 -8.29 25.72 -6.62
N ALA A 124 -7.23 25.85 -7.41
CA ALA A 124 -7.23 25.56 -8.85
C ALA A 124 -6.79 24.10 -9.12
N TYR A 125 -7.44 23.44 -10.08
CA TYR A 125 -7.12 22.05 -10.44
C TYR A 125 -5.76 21.94 -11.15
N ASN A 126 -4.82 21.22 -10.54
CA ASN A 126 -3.57 20.81 -11.17
C ASN A 126 -3.79 19.48 -11.94
N PRO A 127 -3.64 19.45 -13.28
CA PRO A 127 -3.91 18.25 -14.07
C PRO A 127 -2.81 17.18 -13.95
N GLU A 128 -1.56 17.56 -13.71
CA GLU A 128 -0.42 16.64 -13.55
C GLU A 128 -0.52 15.89 -12.22
N GLN A 129 -0.85 16.61 -11.15
CA GLN A 129 -0.99 16.06 -9.80
C GLN A 129 -2.39 15.53 -9.49
N ARG A 130 -3.36 15.71 -10.40
CA ARG A 130 -4.77 15.27 -10.29
C ARG A 130 -5.47 15.77 -9.01
N VAL A 131 -5.14 16.99 -8.57
CA VAL A 131 -5.50 17.54 -7.24
C VAL A 131 -5.75 19.05 -7.34
N TYR A 132 -6.62 19.60 -6.48
CA TYR A 132 -6.87 21.03 -6.40
C TYR A 132 -5.84 21.67 -5.47
N THR A 133 -5.23 22.80 -5.87
CA THR A 133 -4.12 23.44 -5.17
C THR A 133 -4.26 24.96 -5.03
N ALA A 134 -3.70 25.53 -3.98
CA ALA A 134 -3.47 26.97 -3.84
C ALA A 134 -2.14 27.25 -3.10
N ASP A 135 -1.57 28.42 -3.30
CA ASP A 135 -0.43 28.90 -2.53
C ASP A 135 -0.85 29.18 -1.07
N ALA A 136 -0.09 28.69 -0.10
CA ALA A 136 -0.39 28.92 1.32
C ALA A 136 0.03 30.32 1.82
N ARG A 137 0.88 31.05 1.10
CA ARG A 137 1.37 32.39 1.51
C ARG A 137 0.25 33.45 1.67
N PRO A 138 -0.73 33.59 0.75
CA PRO A 138 -1.87 34.50 0.96
C PRO A 138 -2.90 33.99 1.98
N PHE A 139 -2.91 32.69 2.27
CA PHE A 139 -3.87 32.04 3.17
C PHE A 139 -3.15 31.07 4.13
N PRO A 140 -2.35 31.60 5.08
CA PRO A 140 -1.52 30.75 5.93
C PRO A 140 -2.35 29.92 6.91
N ILE A 141 -1.94 28.67 7.09
CA ILE A 141 -2.53 27.76 8.07
C ILE A 141 -1.90 28.05 9.44
N LEU A 142 -2.73 28.28 10.45
CA LEU A 142 -2.32 28.73 11.78
C LEU A 142 -2.87 27.81 12.88
N ALA A 143 -2.05 27.55 13.90
CA ALA A 143 -2.45 26.76 15.06
C ALA A 143 -3.60 27.42 15.85
N GLY A 144 -4.53 26.61 16.34
CA GLY A 144 -5.72 27.06 17.07
C GLY A 144 -6.80 27.71 16.19
N LYS A 145 -6.63 27.77 14.86
CA LYS A 145 -7.65 28.29 13.94
C LYS A 145 -8.46 27.15 13.32
N THR A 146 -9.75 27.42 13.10
CA THR A 146 -10.67 26.54 12.38
C THR A 146 -10.73 26.95 10.92
N TYR A 147 -10.68 25.97 10.04
CA TYR A 147 -10.81 26.12 8.59
C TYR A 147 -12.03 25.32 8.14
N SER A 148 -12.83 25.90 7.25
CA SER A 148 -13.97 25.24 6.62
C SER A 148 -13.70 25.06 5.13
N ILE A 149 -14.10 23.91 4.58
CA ILE A 149 -14.08 23.63 3.14
C ILE A 149 -15.49 23.54 2.58
N GLN A 150 -15.66 24.02 1.35
CA GLN A 150 -16.83 23.74 0.52
C GLN A 150 -16.36 23.27 -0.87
N VAL A 151 -17.04 22.25 -1.41
CA VAL A 151 -16.80 21.73 -2.75
C VAL A 151 -18.12 21.61 -3.50
N SER A 152 -18.21 22.27 -4.65
CA SER A 152 -19.40 22.25 -5.51
C SER A 152 -19.02 21.93 -6.95
N VAL A 153 -19.80 21.08 -7.62
CA VAL A 153 -19.60 20.67 -9.02
C VAL A 153 -20.92 20.19 -9.62
N ALA A 154 -21.13 20.44 -10.91
CA ALA A 154 -22.36 20.06 -11.59
C ALA A 154 -22.61 18.53 -11.52
N GLY A 155 -23.85 18.13 -11.26
CA GLY A 155 -24.27 16.73 -11.14
C GLY A 155 -24.12 16.10 -9.74
N TYR A 156 -23.56 16.82 -8.77
CA TYR A 156 -23.38 16.34 -7.39
C TYR A 156 -23.98 17.32 -6.37
N GLU A 157 -24.29 16.81 -5.17
CA GLU A 157 -24.57 17.64 -4.00
C GLU A 157 -23.34 18.49 -3.64
N THR A 158 -23.57 19.72 -3.15
CA THR A 158 -22.47 20.57 -2.65
C THR A 158 -22.07 20.12 -1.25
N VAL A 159 -20.82 19.68 -1.10
CA VAL A 159 -20.34 19.07 0.15
C VAL A 159 -19.49 20.05 0.96
N SER A 160 -19.47 19.87 2.29
CA SER A 160 -18.77 20.77 3.21
C SER A 160 -18.18 20.04 4.42
N SER A 161 -17.16 20.64 5.03
CA SER A 161 -16.53 20.12 6.26
C SER A 161 -15.75 21.23 6.97
N SER A 162 -15.25 20.96 8.17
CA SER A 162 -14.32 21.84 8.88
C SER A 162 -13.33 21.05 9.75
N CYS A 163 -12.18 21.64 10.01
CA CYS A 163 -11.15 21.12 10.90
C CYS A 163 -10.52 22.27 11.71
N THR A 164 -10.03 21.97 12.91
CA THR A 164 -9.26 22.91 13.73
C THR A 164 -7.82 22.45 13.80
N ILE A 165 -6.88 23.35 13.52
CA ILE A 165 -5.45 23.02 13.54
C ILE A 165 -4.98 22.93 14.99
N PRO A 166 -4.43 21.80 15.47
CA PRO A 166 -3.93 21.70 16.82
C PRO A 166 -2.69 22.59 17.04
N LYS A 167 -2.30 22.76 18.31
CA LYS A 167 -0.94 23.21 18.67
C LYS A 167 0.07 22.12 18.27
N ALA A 168 1.36 22.34 18.46
CA ALA A 168 2.37 21.31 18.25
C ALA A 168 3.16 21.04 19.54
N VAL A 169 3.13 19.80 20.01
CA VAL A 169 4.06 19.30 21.03
C VAL A 169 5.50 19.30 20.51
N PRO A 170 6.49 19.79 21.30
CA PRO A 170 7.89 19.67 20.94
C PRO A 170 8.40 18.25 21.18
N VAL A 171 9.07 17.66 20.17
CA VAL A 171 9.82 16.41 20.34
C VAL A 171 11.07 16.70 21.19
N SER A 172 11.06 16.24 22.45
CA SER A 172 12.09 16.53 23.44
C SER A 172 13.36 15.71 23.22
N GLU A 173 13.20 14.41 22.93
CA GLU A 173 14.29 13.45 22.77
C GLU A 173 14.07 12.54 21.54
N ILE A 174 15.18 12.11 20.93
CA ILE A 174 15.21 10.91 20.09
C ILE A 174 16.07 9.89 20.83
N LYS A 175 15.43 8.85 21.36
CA LYS A 175 16.14 7.68 21.92
C LYS A 175 16.65 6.84 20.76
N LEU A 176 17.95 6.58 20.72
CA LEU A 176 18.62 5.75 19.72
C LEU A 176 19.15 4.48 20.37
N ASP A 177 18.81 3.35 19.77
CA ASP A 177 19.34 2.02 20.06
C ASP A 177 20.09 1.50 18.81
N SER A 178 21.13 0.70 19.00
CA SER A 178 21.99 0.22 17.92
C SER A 178 22.48 -1.20 18.19
N ASN A 179 22.11 -2.13 17.32
CA ASN A 179 22.62 -3.50 17.33
C ASN A 179 23.56 -3.73 16.13
N ARG A 180 24.44 -4.74 16.21
CA ARG A 180 25.11 -5.28 15.03
C ARG A 180 24.27 -6.41 14.45
N SER A 181 23.99 -6.35 13.16
CA SER A 181 23.37 -7.45 12.42
C SER A 181 24.45 -8.26 11.72
N PHE A 182 24.44 -9.58 11.93
CA PHE A 182 25.32 -10.51 11.23
C PHE A 182 24.50 -11.28 10.19
N SER A 183 24.81 -11.07 8.90
CA SER A 183 24.03 -11.63 7.78
C SER A 183 24.79 -12.73 7.03
N GLY A 184 25.41 -13.63 7.80
CA GLY A 184 26.11 -14.81 7.29
C GLY A 184 27.56 -14.53 6.87
N PRO A 185 28.29 -15.57 6.42
CA PRO A 185 29.75 -15.52 6.23
C PRO A 185 30.23 -14.70 5.01
N TYR A 186 29.33 -14.07 4.27
CA TYR A 186 29.64 -13.35 3.01
C TYR A 186 29.08 -11.92 2.95
N ILE A 187 28.46 -11.41 4.02
CA ILE A 187 27.91 -10.05 4.09
C ILE A 187 28.50 -9.34 5.31
N ASP A 188 28.99 -8.12 5.11
CA ASP A 188 29.65 -7.35 6.17
C ASP A 188 28.69 -6.96 7.31
N SER A 189 29.23 -6.80 8.52
CA SER A 189 28.48 -6.66 9.77
C SER A 189 27.90 -5.26 9.93
N GLY A 190 26.77 -5.01 9.28
CA GLY A 190 26.04 -3.74 9.36
C GLY A 190 25.53 -3.40 10.77
N TRP A 191 25.56 -2.11 11.11
CA TRP A 191 24.77 -1.59 12.23
C TRP A 191 23.29 -1.53 11.83
N VAL A 192 22.41 -1.85 12.76
CA VAL A 192 20.96 -1.63 12.64
C VAL A 192 20.55 -0.69 13.75
N TYR A 193 19.97 0.45 13.36
CA TYR A 193 19.50 1.49 14.27
C TYR A 193 18.00 1.38 14.48
N THR A 194 17.55 1.50 15.72
CA THR A 194 16.13 1.67 16.02
C THR A 194 15.93 2.85 16.96
N VAL A 195 14.79 3.53 16.84
CA VAL A 195 14.58 4.84 17.43
C VAL A 195 13.22 4.97 18.10
N ARG A 196 13.10 5.86 19.08
CA ARG A 196 11.82 6.32 19.61
C ARG A 196 11.83 7.83 19.80
N ALA A 197 10.70 8.48 19.47
CA ALA A 197 10.46 9.86 19.86
C ALA A 197 9.94 9.93 21.31
N VAL A 198 10.32 10.99 22.02
CA VAL A 198 9.74 11.39 23.30
C VAL A 198 9.15 12.78 23.16
N TRP A 199 7.98 13.01 23.74
CA TRP A 199 7.35 14.33 23.84
C TRP A 199 6.51 14.42 25.11
N GLN A 200 6.24 15.64 25.56
CA GLN A 200 5.34 15.90 26.68
C GLN A 200 3.92 16.13 26.15
N ASP A 201 2.95 15.46 26.74
CA ASP A 201 1.53 15.65 26.44
C ASP A 201 0.98 16.94 27.11
N PRO A 202 0.13 17.75 26.44
CA PRO A 202 -0.52 18.91 27.03
C PRO A 202 -1.74 18.51 27.87
N ALA A 203 -1.60 18.60 29.19
CA ALA A 203 -2.63 18.18 30.14
C ALA A 203 -3.96 18.95 29.99
N GLY A 204 -5.08 18.23 30.06
CA GLY A 204 -6.45 18.77 30.05
C GLY A 204 -7.05 19.03 28.66
N GLU A 205 -6.37 18.62 27.58
CA GLU A 205 -6.88 18.57 26.21
C GLU A 205 -6.89 17.08 25.76
N THR A 206 -7.83 16.63 24.92
CA THR A 206 -7.76 15.27 24.34
C THR A 206 -6.90 15.31 23.08
N ASN A 207 -5.81 14.55 23.05
CA ASN A 207 -4.77 14.63 22.03
C ASN A 207 -4.64 13.35 21.21
N TYR A 208 -4.49 13.57 19.91
CA TYR A 208 -4.18 12.53 18.94
C TYR A 208 -2.85 12.85 18.27
N TYR A 209 -2.04 11.80 18.09
CA TYR A 209 -0.69 11.91 17.58
C TYR A 209 -0.43 10.92 16.46
N ARG A 210 0.41 11.34 15.52
CA ARG A 210 1.06 10.46 14.56
C ARG A 210 2.58 10.65 14.58
N VAL A 211 3.31 9.57 14.79
CA VAL A 211 4.78 9.55 14.70
C VAL A 211 5.20 9.17 13.29
N ALA A 212 6.09 9.95 12.70
CA ALA A 212 6.64 9.71 11.36
C ALA A 212 8.10 10.14 11.30
N GLY A 213 8.92 9.43 10.52
CA GLY A 213 10.33 9.77 10.40
C GLY A 213 10.98 9.23 9.14
N TYR A 214 12.15 9.78 8.84
CA TYR A 214 13.04 9.27 7.83
C TYR A 214 14.48 9.49 8.27
N ALA A 215 15.39 8.69 7.74
CA ALA A 215 16.82 8.89 7.86
C ALA A 215 17.40 9.18 6.47
N GLU A 216 18.44 10.00 6.43
CA GLU A 216 19.09 10.43 5.19
C GLU A 216 20.61 10.52 5.34
N CYS A 217 21.33 10.19 4.26
CA CYS A 217 22.79 10.24 4.21
C CYS A 217 23.26 10.62 2.80
N ILE A 218 24.54 10.99 2.67
CA ILE A 218 25.17 11.23 1.36
C ILE A 218 26.21 10.15 1.09
N ASN A 219 25.90 9.23 0.18
CA ASN A 219 26.79 8.15 -0.25
C ASN A 219 27.20 8.32 -1.73
N ARG A 220 28.24 7.61 -2.15
CA ARG A 220 28.56 7.41 -3.58
C ARG A 220 27.82 6.17 -4.08
N ILE A 221 27.29 6.22 -5.30
CA ILE A 221 26.64 5.08 -5.96
C ILE A 221 27.16 4.91 -7.38
N PRO A 222 27.38 3.66 -7.82
CA PRO A 222 28.01 3.39 -9.11
C PRO A 222 27.08 3.79 -10.27
N ARG A 223 27.64 4.36 -11.34
CA ARG A 223 26.87 4.87 -12.50
C ARG A 223 26.13 3.76 -13.28
N THR A 224 26.59 2.52 -13.16
CA THR A 224 25.96 1.31 -13.68
C THR A 224 26.18 0.16 -12.68
N PRO A 225 25.43 -0.96 -12.75
CA PRO A 225 25.64 -2.10 -11.85
C PRO A 225 27.05 -2.74 -11.91
N THR A 226 27.84 -2.43 -12.93
CA THR A 226 29.21 -2.93 -13.14
C THR A 226 30.30 -1.86 -12.95
N ALA A 227 29.94 -0.61 -12.67
CA ALA A 227 30.92 0.46 -12.46
C ALA A 227 31.56 0.38 -11.07
N HIS A 228 32.89 0.53 -11.00
CA HIS A 228 33.58 0.72 -9.73
C HIS A 228 33.26 2.09 -9.12
N ILE A 229 33.28 2.16 -7.78
CA ILE A 229 33.10 3.41 -7.03
C ILE A 229 34.48 4.04 -6.78
N ASP A 230 34.62 5.30 -7.17
CA ASP A 230 35.89 6.05 -7.18
C ASP A 230 35.71 7.50 -6.70
N SER A 231 36.70 8.37 -6.96
CA SER A 231 36.62 9.80 -6.68
C SER A 231 35.66 10.57 -7.60
N THR A 232 35.39 10.08 -8.82
CA THR A 232 34.53 10.72 -9.85
C THR A 232 33.07 10.26 -9.84
N THR A 233 32.76 9.22 -9.06
CA THR A 233 31.42 8.63 -8.88
C THR A 233 30.47 9.61 -8.17
N PRO A 234 29.24 9.83 -8.67
CA PRO A 234 28.34 10.84 -8.10
C PRO A 234 28.04 10.59 -6.62
N ARG A 235 28.01 11.69 -5.84
CA ARG A 235 27.48 11.71 -4.47
C ARG A 235 26.04 12.16 -4.53
N VAL A 236 25.13 11.38 -3.98
CA VAL A 236 23.68 11.70 -3.96
C VAL A 236 23.15 11.76 -2.54
N LEU A 237 21.96 12.34 -2.36
CA LEU A 237 21.16 12.17 -1.15
C LEU A 237 20.39 10.84 -1.25
N LEU A 238 20.53 9.99 -0.24
CA LEU A 238 19.74 8.77 -0.07
C LEU A 238 18.80 8.96 1.12
N ARG A 239 17.58 8.43 1.04
CA ARG A 239 16.59 8.53 2.12
C ARG A 239 15.83 7.21 2.34
N GLY A 240 15.68 6.82 3.60
CA GLY A 240 14.85 5.68 4.03
C GLY A 240 13.78 6.12 5.01
N ILE A 241 12.54 5.67 4.81
CA ILE A 241 11.42 5.94 5.72
C ILE A 241 11.54 5.04 6.96
N ILE A 242 11.35 5.60 8.15
CA ILE A 242 11.42 4.87 9.42
C ILE A 242 10.03 4.34 9.77
N GLY A 243 9.91 3.02 9.94
CA GLY A 243 8.63 2.36 10.25
C GLY A 243 8.37 2.29 11.75
N PHE A 244 7.42 3.09 12.25
CA PHE A 244 6.99 3.11 13.67
C PHE A 244 5.83 2.13 13.93
N GLY A 245 6.00 0.86 13.54
CA GLY A 245 4.90 -0.09 13.48
C GLY A 245 3.87 0.23 12.38
N ARG A 246 2.74 -0.49 12.35
CA ARG A 246 1.67 -0.25 11.36
C ARG A 246 0.56 0.62 11.94
N GLN A 247 -0.06 0.16 13.02
CA GLN A 247 -1.07 0.92 13.77
C GLN A 247 -0.43 1.77 14.86
N ASP A 248 0.73 1.33 15.36
CA ASP A 248 1.47 1.83 16.52
C ASP A 248 2.10 3.22 16.28
N GLN A 249 2.07 3.69 15.03
CA GLN A 249 2.40 5.06 14.64
C GLN A 249 1.32 6.07 15.07
N PHE A 250 0.09 5.60 15.32
CA PHE A 250 -1.06 6.40 15.75
C PHE A 250 -1.27 6.20 17.25
N ILE A 251 -1.13 7.28 18.02
CA ILE A 251 -1.21 7.27 19.48
C ILE A 251 -2.30 8.27 19.92
N SER A 252 -3.10 7.91 20.90
CA SER A 252 -3.97 8.84 21.63
C SER A 252 -3.52 8.85 23.09
N ASP A 253 -3.66 10.00 23.74
CA ASP A 253 -3.43 10.21 25.17
C ASP A 253 -4.50 9.60 26.09
N GLN A 254 -5.39 8.74 25.59
CA GLN A 254 -6.46 8.17 26.40
C GLN A 254 -5.91 7.40 27.61
N ASN A 255 -6.21 7.91 28.83
CA ASN A 255 -5.65 7.47 30.12
C ASN A 255 -4.15 7.81 30.33
N GLN A 256 -3.58 8.70 29.51
CA GLN A 256 -2.20 9.18 29.53
C GLN A 256 -2.09 10.73 29.49
N ASP A 257 -3.21 11.43 29.73
CA ASP A 257 -3.33 12.89 29.86
C ASP A 257 -2.18 13.50 30.70
N GLY A 258 -1.46 14.44 30.11
CA GLY A 258 -0.36 15.15 30.75
C GLY A 258 0.92 14.33 31.00
N GLN A 259 1.03 13.10 30.48
CA GLN A 259 2.20 12.24 30.69
C GLN A 259 3.31 12.47 29.67
N LEU A 260 4.50 11.93 29.96
CA LEU A 260 5.63 11.90 29.04
C LEU A 260 5.45 10.72 28.07
N LEU A 261 5.04 11.00 26.84
CA LEU A 261 4.73 9.99 25.84
C LEU A 261 5.98 9.50 25.09
N LEU A 262 5.93 8.23 24.69
CA LEU A 262 7.01 7.51 24.02
C LEU A 262 6.45 6.78 22.79
N SER A 263 7.06 6.98 21.62
CA SER A 263 6.61 6.31 20.40
C SER A 263 6.80 4.79 20.45
N ALA A 264 6.08 4.08 19.57
CA ALA A 264 6.47 2.75 19.12
C ALA A 264 7.93 2.71 18.64
N ARG A 265 8.52 1.51 18.54
CA ARG A 265 9.88 1.33 18.00
C ARG A 265 9.86 1.67 16.50
N GLY A 266 10.62 2.69 16.12
CA GLY A 266 10.91 3.03 14.73
C GLY A 266 12.11 2.23 14.23
N GLU A 267 11.96 1.45 13.17
CA GLU A 267 13.08 0.73 12.55
C GLU A 267 13.70 1.56 11.42
N VAL A 268 15.01 1.80 11.48
CA VAL A 268 15.76 2.49 10.41
C VAL A 268 16.20 1.44 9.38
N PRO A 269 15.77 1.52 8.11
CA PRO A 269 16.09 0.50 7.13
C PRO A 269 17.58 0.53 6.74
N SER A 270 18.19 -0.63 6.51
CA SER A 270 19.62 -0.74 6.13
C SER A 270 19.92 -0.20 4.73
N PHE A 271 18.91 -0.19 3.85
CA PHE A 271 18.98 0.31 2.48
C PHE A 271 18.05 1.51 2.33
N PHE A 272 18.54 2.55 1.66
CA PHE A 272 17.80 3.79 1.40
C PHE A 272 17.55 3.96 -0.09
N ASN A 273 16.38 4.50 -0.44
CA ASN A 273 16.05 4.84 -1.81
C ASN A 273 16.93 6.03 -2.26
N TYR A 274 17.30 6.05 -3.53
CA TYR A 274 17.90 7.19 -4.21
C TYR A 274 17.22 7.46 -5.55
N SER A 275 17.35 8.71 -6.04
CA SER A 275 17.07 9.09 -7.41
C SER A 275 17.95 10.27 -7.80
N PHE A 276 18.61 10.22 -8.95
CA PHE A 276 19.38 11.34 -9.50
C PHE A 276 19.36 11.33 -11.04
N TYR A 277 19.56 12.49 -11.63
CA TYR A 277 19.73 12.66 -13.08
C TYR A 277 21.23 12.84 -13.39
N ASP A 278 21.78 12.02 -14.29
CA ASP A 278 23.13 12.23 -14.82
C ASP A 278 23.04 13.01 -16.15
N PRO A 279 23.47 14.29 -16.21
CA PRO A 279 23.46 15.05 -17.46
C PRO A 279 24.43 14.47 -18.51
N THR A 280 25.37 13.61 -18.12
CA THR A 280 26.33 12.95 -19.02
C THR A 280 25.66 11.91 -19.92
N THR A 281 24.72 11.15 -19.36
CA THR A 281 23.96 10.09 -20.08
C THR A 281 22.52 10.50 -20.38
N GLN A 282 22.11 11.69 -19.91
CA GLN A 282 20.75 12.24 -19.98
C GLN A 282 19.67 11.32 -19.37
N ALA A 283 20.07 10.49 -18.41
CA ALA A 283 19.23 9.47 -17.79
C ALA A 283 19.01 9.72 -16.29
N THR A 284 17.83 9.35 -15.80
CA THR A 284 17.52 9.29 -14.37
C THR A 284 17.79 7.89 -13.85
N TYR A 285 18.63 7.78 -12.82
CA TYR A 285 18.96 6.54 -12.13
C TYR A 285 18.31 6.56 -10.74
N SER A 286 17.61 5.48 -10.40
CA SER A 286 16.99 5.27 -9.10
C SER A 286 17.12 3.82 -8.66
N GLY A 287 17.02 3.60 -7.35
CA GLY A 287 17.14 2.27 -6.75
C GLY A 287 17.42 2.36 -5.26
N ASP A 288 17.92 1.27 -4.71
CA ASP A 288 18.26 1.14 -3.29
C ASP A 288 19.76 0.92 -3.10
N TYR A 289 20.31 1.47 -2.02
CA TYR A 289 21.72 1.31 -1.67
C TYR A 289 21.93 1.39 -0.15
N PRO A 290 22.94 0.71 0.44
CA PRO A 290 23.23 0.81 1.86
C PRO A 290 23.42 2.25 2.32
N TYR A 291 22.87 2.60 3.49
CA TYR A 291 23.11 3.91 4.08
C TYR A 291 24.60 4.06 4.47
N ALA A 292 25.11 5.29 4.41
CA ALA A 292 26.45 5.65 4.88
C ALA A 292 26.40 6.50 6.13
N LYS A 293 27.55 6.59 6.81
CA LYS A 293 27.80 7.60 7.85
C LYS A 293 28.51 8.82 7.23
N PRO A 294 28.26 10.05 7.74
CA PRO A 294 27.33 10.38 8.82
C PRO A 294 25.87 10.26 8.38
N LEU A 295 25.03 9.79 9.30
CA LEU A 295 23.61 9.48 9.07
C LEU A 295 22.73 10.49 9.83
N THR A 296 21.85 11.19 9.11
CA THR A 296 20.93 12.17 9.69
C THR A 296 19.55 11.55 9.88
N ILE A 297 19.16 11.32 11.13
CA ILE A 297 17.84 10.81 11.50
C ILE A 297 16.91 11.99 11.79
N ARG A 298 15.72 12.02 11.19
CA ARG A 298 14.68 13.02 11.46
C ARG A 298 13.40 12.32 11.90
N ILE A 299 12.93 12.64 13.10
CA ILE A 299 11.67 12.09 13.63
C ILE A 299 10.74 13.25 13.96
N SER A 300 9.49 13.09 13.58
CA SER A 300 8.43 14.08 13.76
C SER A 300 7.29 13.49 14.56
N VAL A 301 6.76 14.29 15.47
CA VAL A 301 5.44 14.07 16.07
C VAL A 301 4.51 15.08 15.43
N LEU A 302 3.47 14.56 14.80
CA LEU A 302 2.33 15.33 14.31
C LEU A 302 1.30 15.26 15.43
N GLN A 303 0.92 16.38 16.02
CA GLN A 303 -0.33 16.48 16.77
C GLN A 303 -1.45 16.68 15.73
N THR A 304 -2.55 15.95 15.87
CA THR A 304 -3.55 15.80 14.80
C THR A 304 -4.96 16.03 15.35
N ASP A 305 -5.87 16.56 14.53
CA ASP A 305 -7.29 16.51 14.86
C ASP A 305 -7.82 15.07 14.85
N GLU A 306 -8.96 14.84 15.52
CA GLU A 306 -9.55 13.50 15.63
C GLU A 306 -9.89 12.89 14.26
N ASN A 307 -10.34 13.69 13.29
CA ASN A 307 -10.71 13.18 11.96
C ASN A 307 -9.48 12.69 11.20
N TYR A 308 -8.35 13.42 11.26
CA TYR A 308 -7.08 12.96 10.72
C TYR A 308 -6.69 11.61 11.30
N PHE A 309 -6.76 11.48 12.63
CA PHE A 309 -6.36 10.29 13.37
C PHE A 309 -7.23 9.08 13.00
N ASN A 310 -8.55 9.20 13.18
CA ASN A 310 -9.50 8.13 12.93
C ASN A 310 -9.48 7.69 11.45
N TYR A 311 -9.42 8.64 10.50
CA TYR A 311 -9.36 8.32 9.08
C TYR A 311 -8.05 7.61 8.69
N HIS A 312 -6.89 8.11 9.12
CA HIS A 312 -5.62 7.48 8.77
C HIS A 312 -5.43 6.11 9.43
N ARG A 313 -5.89 5.93 10.67
CA ARG A 313 -5.88 4.66 11.39
C ARG A 313 -6.75 3.60 10.68
N ALA A 314 -8.00 3.95 10.35
CA ALA A 314 -8.91 3.09 9.60
C ALA A 314 -8.40 2.78 8.18
N ARG A 315 -7.86 3.78 7.45
CA ARG A 315 -7.23 3.57 6.14
C ARG A 315 -6.03 2.62 6.20
N GLN A 316 -5.25 2.69 7.28
CA GLN A 316 -4.13 1.77 7.51
C GLN A 316 -4.62 0.36 7.87
N GLN A 317 -5.73 0.23 8.61
CA GLN A 317 -6.35 -1.06 8.91
C GLN A 317 -6.93 -1.71 7.64
N GLN A 318 -7.62 -0.94 6.80
CA GLN A 318 -8.10 -1.38 5.48
C GLN A 318 -6.96 -1.90 4.60
N ARG A 319 -5.80 -1.22 4.61
CA ARG A 319 -4.57 -1.67 3.93
C ARG A 319 -3.92 -2.93 4.53
N GLN A 320 -4.31 -3.34 5.74
CA GLN A 320 -3.90 -4.61 6.34
C GLN A 320 -4.89 -5.73 6.03
N SER A 321 -6.18 -5.44 5.90
CA SER A 321 -7.22 -6.43 5.54
C SER A 321 -7.39 -6.65 4.03
N ALA A 322 -6.94 -5.74 3.17
CA ALA A 322 -7.18 -5.75 1.72
C ALA A 322 -6.86 -7.08 0.98
N ASN A 323 -5.90 -7.87 1.47
CA ASN A 323 -5.50 -9.15 0.88
C ASN A 323 -6.03 -10.38 1.65
N ASN A 324 -6.93 -10.20 2.63
CA ASN A 324 -7.53 -11.27 3.41
C ASN A 324 -9.03 -11.40 3.08
N PRO A 325 -9.46 -12.44 2.35
CA PRO A 325 -10.86 -12.62 1.96
C PRO A 325 -11.80 -12.96 3.13
N PHE A 326 -11.27 -13.18 4.33
CA PHE A 326 -12.03 -13.44 5.56
C PHE A 326 -11.96 -12.28 6.58
N ALA A 327 -11.35 -11.14 6.22
CA ALA A 327 -11.34 -9.97 7.08
C ALA A 327 -12.61 -9.14 6.93
N GLU A 328 -13.14 -8.63 8.04
CA GLU A 328 -14.30 -7.74 8.03
C GLU A 328 -14.00 -6.43 7.28
N PRO A 329 -14.95 -5.90 6.48
CA PRO A 329 -14.78 -4.62 5.80
C PRO A 329 -14.58 -3.47 6.79
N VAL A 330 -13.43 -2.81 6.73
CA VAL A 330 -13.14 -1.63 7.56
C VAL A 330 -13.94 -0.44 7.05
N LEU A 331 -14.94 -0.01 7.82
CA LEU A 331 -15.69 1.21 7.54
C LEU A 331 -14.76 2.42 7.61
N MET A 332 -14.77 3.24 6.56
CA MET A 332 -14.01 4.48 6.50
C MET A 332 -14.83 5.62 7.12
N PRO A 333 -14.38 6.25 8.23
CA PRO A 333 -15.06 7.41 8.78
C PRO A 333 -15.07 8.57 7.78
N THR A 334 -16.03 9.47 7.91
CA THR A 334 -16.14 10.70 7.11
C THR A 334 -16.59 11.86 7.98
N ASN A 335 -16.01 13.04 7.75
CA ASN A 335 -16.49 14.31 8.28
C ASN A 335 -16.96 15.26 7.16
N ILE A 336 -17.18 14.74 5.95
CA ILE A 336 -17.68 15.48 4.80
C ILE A 336 -19.20 15.39 4.75
N THR A 337 -19.89 16.48 5.09
CA THR A 337 -21.35 16.62 4.97
C THR A 337 -21.76 16.50 3.50
N GLY A 338 -22.77 15.67 3.20
CA GLY A 338 -23.20 15.33 1.83
C GLY A 338 -22.27 14.35 1.08
N GLY A 339 -21.07 14.05 1.61
CA GLY A 339 -20.03 13.32 0.89
C GLY A 339 -19.33 12.23 1.71
N LEU A 340 -18.12 11.91 1.28
CA LEU A 340 -17.20 10.92 1.87
C LEU A 340 -15.78 11.48 1.91
N GLY A 341 -14.86 10.84 2.63
CA GLY A 341 -13.46 11.25 2.75
C GLY A 341 -13.17 11.98 4.06
N CYS A 342 -12.06 12.70 4.13
CA CYS A 342 -11.62 13.38 5.35
C CYS A 342 -10.98 14.74 5.05
N PHE A 343 -11.52 15.79 5.68
CA PHE A 343 -10.91 17.12 5.71
C PHE A 343 -10.43 17.43 7.12
N ALA A 344 -9.12 17.61 7.29
CA ALA A 344 -8.46 17.43 8.58
C ALA A 344 -7.30 18.41 8.80
N GLY A 345 -6.79 18.49 10.03
CA GLY A 345 -5.76 19.41 10.47
C GLY A 345 -4.66 18.71 11.27
N TYR A 346 -3.40 19.06 11.05
CA TYR A 346 -2.29 18.55 11.85
C TYR A 346 -1.15 19.57 11.96
N ASN A 347 -0.35 19.47 13.03
CA ASN A 347 0.74 20.39 13.29
C ASN A 347 1.98 19.60 13.72
N ARG A 348 3.11 19.80 13.02
CA ARG A 348 4.28 18.93 13.06
C ARG A 348 5.46 19.60 13.77
N SER A 349 5.94 18.97 14.83
CA SER A 349 7.29 19.21 15.36
C SER A 349 8.26 18.14 14.83
N THR A 350 9.52 18.51 14.60
CA THR A 350 10.56 17.60 14.08
C THR A 350 11.86 17.78 14.87
N ARG A 351 12.41 16.68 15.39
CA ARG A 351 13.75 16.63 15.99
C ARG A 351 14.72 15.96 15.00
N VAL A 352 15.99 16.37 15.06
CA VAL A 352 17.07 15.83 14.22
C VAL A 352 18.15 15.24 15.13
N LEU A 353 18.66 14.07 14.77
CA LEU A 353 19.77 13.39 15.42
C LEU A 353 20.83 13.03 14.37
N LEU A 354 22.09 13.39 14.61
CA LEU A 354 23.21 13.06 13.73
C LEU A 354 24.01 11.89 14.31
N VAL A 355 23.94 10.72 13.66
CA VAL A 355 24.78 9.57 13.97
C VAL A 355 26.07 9.68 13.17
N ARG A 356 27.20 9.74 13.88
CA ARG A 356 28.55 9.81 13.29
C ARG A 356 29.16 8.43 13.10
#